data_AF-A0A970GY20-F1
#
_entry.id   AF-A0A970GY20-F1
#
_cell.length_a   1.000
_cell.length_b   1.000
_cell.length_c   1.000
_cell.angle_alpha   90.00
_cell.angle_beta   90.00
_cell.angle_gamma   90.00
#
_symmetry.space_group_name_H-M   'P 1'
#
loop_
_entity.id
_entity.type
_entity.pdbx_description
1 polymer ?
#
loop_
_entity_poly.entity_id
_entity_poly.type
_entity_poly.pdbx_seq_one_letter_code
_entity_poly.pdbx_strand_id
1 'polypeptide(L)'
;MIKATLDDWAQLYGHAIRLKNLRPWESLSFLDTISIKMPDRDEMYYVSIDENPELISIHILRDSSSYAKFIKTFLKPDYTHEEIFNDICSVDIFTMCIGSRESVPKSQYNIIKELGLSFRGRMDWVFFLSKRKCYAPADPDKIEVMLLAECIEQICNAVEDYNTNKIDVRFDDGFALCRYFDDDEKRWMTIEKQVPIVNAQSDYYKYENEIQIQRIKKTPYSGESFDIDITFVQSRIRDTQIERDPIVSLLVISNSNSGDSL
;
A
#
# COMPACT_ATOMS: atom_id res chain seq x y z
N MET A 1 9.63 -17.72 -8.57
CA MET A 1 9.69 -16.25 -8.80
C MET A 1 11.06 -15.88 -9.34
N ILE A 2 11.12 -14.88 -10.24
CA ILE A 2 12.38 -14.35 -10.76
C ILE A 2 12.92 -13.35 -9.72
N LYS A 3 14.16 -13.53 -9.28
CA LYS A 3 14.82 -12.59 -8.37
C LYS A 3 15.28 -11.36 -9.14
N ALA A 4 15.16 -10.18 -8.53
CA ALA A 4 15.71 -8.97 -9.12
C ALA A 4 17.24 -9.07 -9.20
N THR A 5 17.82 -8.49 -10.24
CA THR A 5 19.26 -8.40 -10.42
C THR A 5 19.84 -7.33 -9.51
N LEU A 6 21.17 -7.34 -9.34
CA LEU A 6 21.84 -6.29 -8.56
C LEU A 6 21.64 -4.90 -9.20
N ASP A 7 21.55 -4.81 -10.53
CA ASP A 7 21.27 -3.56 -11.24
C ASP A 7 19.84 -3.05 -11.00
N ASP A 8 18.84 -3.94 -10.98
CA ASP A 8 17.45 -3.57 -10.62
C ASP A 8 17.41 -2.94 -9.22
N TRP A 9 18.13 -3.55 -8.26
CA TRP A 9 18.25 -3.01 -6.91
C TRP A 9 19.06 -1.72 -6.85
N ALA A 10 20.14 -1.59 -7.63
CA ALA A 10 20.95 -0.38 -7.70
C ALA A 10 20.10 0.82 -8.15
N GLN A 11 19.24 0.63 -9.14
CA GLN A 11 18.31 1.65 -9.61
C GLN A 11 17.31 2.05 -8.52
N LEU A 12 16.66 1.06 -7.89
CA LEU A 12 15.73 1.30 -6.79
C LEU A 12 16.38 2.07 -5.63
N TYR A 13 17.53 1.62 -5.14
CA TYR A 13 18.25 2.32 -4.07
C TYR A 13 18.72 3.71 -4.49
N GLY A 14 19.12 3.90 -5.75
CA GLY A 14 19.50 5.22 -6.28
C GLY A 14 18.37 6.23 -6.17
N HIS A 15 17.17 5.87 -6.62
CA HIS A 15 15.99 6.74 -6.50
C HIS A 15 15.55 6.91 -5.03
N ALA A 16 15.60 5.85 -4.23
CA ALA A 16 15.22 5.94 -2.81
C ALA A 16 16.17 6.84 -2.00
N ILE A 17 17.48 6.81 -2.29
CA ILE A 17 18.45 7.73 -1.68
C ILE A 17 18.18 9.17 -2.13
N ARG A 18 17.85 9.39 -3.41
CA ARG A 18 17.42 10.72 -3.90
C ARG A 18 16.19 11.21 -3.13
N LEU A 19 15.16 10.37 -2.97
CA LEU A 19 13.94 10.73 -2.23
C LEU A 19 14.24 11.04 -0.77
N LYS A 20 15.09 10.22 -0.12
CA LYS A 20 15.55 10.47 1.26
C LYS A 20 16.23 11.83 1.37
N ASN A 21 17.03 12.23 0.39
CA ASN A 21 17.71 13.53 0.40
C ASN A 21 16.76 14.71 0.12
N LEU A 22 15.64 14.48 -0.57
CA LEU A 22 14.59 15.48 -0.77
C LEU A 22 13.74 15.73 0.48
N ARG A 23 13.74 14.79 1.44
CA ARG A 23 13.08 14.89 2.75
C ARG A 23 11.62 15.36 2.67
N PRO A 24 10.77 14.71 1.86
CA PRO A 24 9.38 15.16 1.65
C PRO A 24 8.56 15.25 2.94
N TRP A 25 8.87 14.47 3.97
CA TRP A 25 8.20 14.53 5.28
C TRP A 25 8.42 15.86 6.02
N GLU A 26 9.39 16.69 5.63
CA GLU A 26 9.56 18.03 6.20
C GLU A 26 8.55 19.05 5.64
N SER A 27 7.94 18.76 4.47
CA SER A 27 7.01 19.66 3.78
C SER A 27 5.63 19.07 3.48
N LEU A 28 5.46 17.76 3.66
CA LEU A 28 4.22 17.02 3.41
C LEU A 28 3.81 16.24 4.65
N SER A 29 2.53 16.34 5.01
CA SER A 29 1.89 15.58 6.07
C SER A 29 1.42 14.19 5.60
N PHE A 30 0.99 13.34 6.53
CA PHE A 30 0.39 12.04 6.25
C PHE A 30 -0.81 12.10 5.30
N LEU A 31 -1.57 13.20 5.34
CA LEU A 31 -2.77 13.41 4.51
C LEU A 31 -2.45 14.09 3.17
N ASP A 32 -1.25 14.66 3.03
CA ASP A 32 -0.83 15.36 1.82
C ASP A 32 -0.49 14.32 0.74
N THR A 33 -1.45 14.13 -0.16
CA THR A 33 -1.41 12.98 -1.08
C THR A 33 -0.57 13.30 -2.31
N ILE A 34 0.34 12.39 -2.67
CA ILE A 34 0.95 12.37 -4.00
C ILE A 34 0.26 11.27 -4.82
N SER A 35 -0.12 11.54 -6.07
CA SER A 35 -0.67 10.54 -6.98
C SER A 35 0.20 10.39 -8.22
N ILE A 36 0.38 9.17 -8.70
CA ILE A 36 1.23 8.86 -9.87
C ILE A 36 0.43 8.04 -10.87
N LYS A 37 0.26 8.59 -12.06
CA LYS A 37 -0.35 7.90 -13.20
C LYS A 37 0.75 7.46 -14.16
N MET A 38 1.03 6.16 -14.16
CA MET A 38 1.93 5.55 -15.13
C MET A 38 1.25 5.43 -16.51
N PRO A 39 1.98 5.52 -17.64
CA PRO A 39 1.41 5.45 -18.99
C PRO A 39 0.59 4.17 -19.24
N ASP A 40 1.12 3.02 -18.80
CA ASP A 40 0.57 1.69 -19.11
C ASP A 40 -0.46 1.21 -18.07
N ARG A 41 -1.05 2.11 -17.28
CA ARG A 41 -1.91 1.76 -16.16
C ARG A 41 -3.13 2.66 -16.08
N ASP A 42 -4.33 2.08 -15.96
CA ASP A 42 -5.58 2.83 -15.78
C ASP A 42 -5.70 3.46 -14.38
N GLU A 43 -5.31 2.70 -13.36
CA GLU A 43 -5.32 3.16 -11.96
C GLU A 43 -4.08 4.00 -11.63
N MET A 44 -4.25 4.96 -10.71
CA MET A 44 -3.12 5.71 -10.15
C MET A 44 -2.53 4.98 -8.94
N TYR A 45 -1.23 5.18 -8.72
CA TYR A 45 -0.66 4.95 -7.41
C TYR A 45 -0.93 6.15 -6.52
N TYR A 46 -1.15 5.89 -5.24
CA TYR A 46 -1.33 6.92 -4.22
C TYR A 46 -0.26 6.76 -3.16
N VAL A 47 0.33 7.89 -2.77
CA VAL A 47 1.45 7.92 -1.82
C VAL A 47 1.03 8.69 -0.59
N SER A 48 1.29 8.09 0.57
CA SER A 48 1.16 8.73 1.88
C SER A 48 2.49 8.57 2.63
N ILE A 49 2.87 9.61 3.36
CA ILE A 49 4.14 9.70 4.06
C ILE A 49 3.87 9.78 5.56
N ASP A 50 4.30 8.76 6.29
CA ASP A 50 4.25 8.73 7.74
C ASP A 50 5.64 8.95 8.31
N GLU A 51 5.75 9.81 9.33
CA GLU A 51 6.97 10.00 10.11
C GLU A 51 6.65 9.82 11.59
N ASN A 52 7.39 8.92 12.22
CA ASN A 52 7.45 8.81 13.66
C ASN A 52 8.92 8.79 14.12
N PRO A 53 9.20 8.91 15.44
CA PRO A 53 10.56 9.03 15.96
C PRO A 53 11.51 7.87 15.63
N GLU A 54 10.99 6.72 15.19
CA GLU A 54 11.76 5.50 14.93
C GLU A 54 11.81 5.10 13.45
N LEU A 55 10.89 5.63 12.64
CA LEU A 55 10.69 5.21 11.27
C LEU A 55 10.00 6.30 10.43
N ILE A 56 10.54 6.55 9.25
CA ILE A 56 9.80 7.21 8.17
C ILE A 56 9.33 6.14 7.19
N SER A 57 8.06 6.18 6.82
CA SER A 57 7.43 5.25 5.89
C SER A 57 6.77 6.00 4.74
N ILE A 58 7.09 5.59 3.52
CA ILE A 58 6.47 6.08 2.30
C ILE A 58 5.64 4.94 1.72
N HIS A 59 4.33 5.01 1.94
CA HIS A 59 3.37 4.00 1.53
C HIS A 59 2.89 4.27 0.12
N ILE A 60 3.03 3.30 -0.77
CA ILE A 60 2.61 3.36 -2.18
C ILE A 60 1.48 2.35 -2.36
N LEU A 61 0.26 2.87 -2.47
CA LEU A 61 -0.97 2.11 -2.67
C LEU A 61 -1.31 2.04 -4.16
N ARG A 62 -1.75 0.87 -4.62
CA ARG A 62 -1.85 0.56 -6.06
C ARG A 62 -3.10 1.15 -6.73
N ASP A 63 -4.10 1.52 -5.95
CA ASP A 63 -5.39 1.97 -6.44
C ASP A 63 -6.10 2.82 -5.39
N SER A 64 -7.15 3.50 -5.83
CA SER A 64 -7.89 4.45 -5.00
C SER A 64 -8.66 3.78 -3.86
N SER A 65 -9.11 2.53 -4.05
CA SER A 65 -9.83 1.73 -3.04
C SER A 65 -8.91 1.36 -1.87
N SER A 66 -7.70 0.89 -2.19
CA SER A 66 -6.64 0.60 -1.23
C SER A 66 -6.24 1.87 -0.49
N TYR A 67 -6.06 2.98 -1.21
CA TYR A 67 -5.75 4.29 -0.63
C TYR A 67 -6.82 4.74 0.38
N ALA A 68 -8.08 4.69 -0.01
CA ALA A 68 -9.17 5.15 0.84
C ALA A 68 -9.36 4.30 2.09
N LYS A 69 -9.20 2.97 1.99
CA LYS A 69 -9.16 2.09 3.17
C LYS A 69 -8.01 2.44 4.09
N PHE A 70 -6.81 2.57 3.54
CA PHE A 70 -5.61 2.92 4.30
C PHE A 70 -5.78 4.23 5.05
N ILE A 71 -6.16 5.33 4.38
CA ILE A 71 -6.36 6.63 5.03
C ILE A 71 -7.48 6.58 6.08
N LYS A 72 -8.60 5.91 5.79
CA LYS A 72 -9.72 5.75 6.73
C LYS A 72 -9.26 5.09 8.04
N THR A 73 -8.35 4.13 7.97
CA THR A 73 -7.77 3.46 9.14
C THR A 73 -7.09 4.44 10.11
N PHE A 74 -6.47 5.51 9.61
CA PHE A 74 -5.74 6.49 10.42
C PHE A 74 -6.56 7.73 10.78
N LEU A 75 -7.63 8.03 10.05
CA LEU A 75 -8.49 9.19 10.31
C LEU A 75 -9.58 8.96 11.36
N LYS A 76 -9.87 7.71 11.72
CA LYS A 76 -10.96 7.40 12.65
C LYS A 76 -10.41 7.18 14.07
N PRO A 77 -10.80 8.03 15.05
CA PRO A 77 -10.27 7.95 16.41
C PRO A 77 -10.71 6.69 17.17
N ASP A 78 -11.81 6.06 16.77
CA ASP A 78 -12.44 4.96 17.51
C ASP A 78 -12.11 3.56 16.94
N TYR A 79 -11.20 3.47 15.98
CA TYR A 79 -10.83 2.18 15.41
C TYR A 79 -10.11 1.31 16.43
N THR A 80 -10.59 0.08 16.60
CA THR A 80 -9.91 -0.94 17.38
C THR A 80 -8.64 -1.41 16.64
N HIS A 81 -7.68 -1.95 17.39
CA HIS A 81 -6.47 -2.54 16.80
C HIS A 81 -6.81 -3.67 15.80
N GLU A 82 -7.92 -4.38 16.01
CA GLU A 82 -8.40 -5.43 15.11
C GLU A 82 -8.92 -4.85 13.79
N GLU A 83 -9.72 -3.78 13.83
CA GLU A 83 -10.22 -3.12 12.62
C GLU A 83 -9.08 -2.52 11.79
N ILE A 84 -8.09 -1.91 12.45
CA ILE A 84 -6.86 -1.42 11.80
C ILE A 84 -6.14 -2.58 11.13
N PHE A 85 -5.93 -3.67 11.87
CA PHE A 85 -5.25 -4.84 11.33
C PHE A 85 -6.01 -5.44 10.14
N ASN A 86 -7.33 -5.51 10.20
CA ASN A 86 -8.18 -6.02 9.12
C ASN A 86 -8.10 -5.16 7.86
N ASP A 87 -8.24 -3.84 7.99
CA ASP A 87 -8.15 -2.92 6.85
C ASP A 87 -6.75 -3.02 6.20
N ILE A 88 -5.68 -2.99 7.00
CA ILE A 88 -4.31 -3.15 6.50
C ILE A 88 -4.11 -4.52 5.84
N CYS A 89 -4.64 -5.61 6.40
CA CYS A 89 -4.56 -6.95 5.81
C CYS A 89 -5.30 -7.07 4.47
N SER A 90 -6.29 -6.21 4.23
CA SER A 90 -7.17 -6.26 3.06
C SER A 90 -6.66 -5.51 1.81
N VAL A 91 -5.53 -4.80 1.89
CA VAL A 91 -4.99 -3.95 0.81
C VAL A 91 -3.58 -4.34 0.34
N ASP A 92 -3.21 -4.02 -0.90
CA ASP A 92 -1.82 -4.12 -1.35
C ASP A 92 -1.06 -2.82 -1.03
N ILE A 93 0.11 -2.93 -0.40
CA ILE A 93 0.95 -1.78 -0.04
C ILE A 93 2.41 -2.11 -0.35
N PHE A 94 3.08 -1.23 -1.07
CA PHE A 94 4.54 -1.17 -1.01
C PHE A 94 4.96 -0.07 -0.05
N THR A 95 6.00 -0.32 0.74
CA THR A 95 6.53 0.69 1.66
C THR A 95 8.02 0.84 1.43
N MET A 96 8.47 2.08 1.17
CA MET A 96 9.86 2.45 1.39
C MET A 96 9.99 2.93 2.83
N CYS A 97 10.92 2.37 3.58
CA CYS A 97 11.18 2.70 4.96
C CYS A 97 12.56 3.33 5.12
N ILE A 98 12.67 4.32 6.00
CA ILE A 98 13.94 4.87 6.47
C ILE A 98 13.95 4.74 7.99
N GLY A 99 14.87 3.94 8.50
CA GLY A 99 14.95 3.67 9.93
C GLY A 99 16.30 3.16 10.36
N SER A 100 16.29 2.30 11.38
CA SER A 100 17.49 1.77 11.99
C SER A 100 17.98 0.51 11.25
N ARG A 101 19.24 0.17 11.49
CA ARG A 101 19.85 -1.02 10.89
C ARG A 101 19.11 -2.31 11.24
N GLU A 102 18.57 -2.37 12.45
CA GLU A 102 17.91 -3.54 13.02
C GLU A 102 16.59 -3.86 12.30
N SER A 103 15.96 -2.84 11.71
CA SER A 103 14.72 -2.98 10.94
C SER A 103 14.93 -3.51 9.52
N VAL A 104 16.17 -3.49 9.01
CA VAL A 104 16.49 -3.88 7.63
C VAL A 104 16.41 -5.41 7.47
N PRO A 105 15.60 -5.93 6.54
CA PRO A 105 15.57 -7.35 6.23
C PRO A 105 16.97 -7.88 5.87
N LYS A 106 17.33 -9.06 6.37
CA LYS A 106 18.68 -9.64 6.20
C LYS A 106 19.08 -9.80 4.72
N SER A 107 18.12 -10.13 3.87
CA SER A 107 18.25 -10.19 2.40
C SER A 107 18.68 -8.85 1.82
N GLN A 108 17.95 -7.77 2.12
CA GLN A 108 18.24 -6.42 1.67
C GLN A 108 19.54 -5.86 2.27
N TYR A 109 19.86 -6.22 3.51
CA TYR A 109 21.17 -5.89 4.10
C TYR A 109 22.35 -6.44 3.28
N ASN A 110 22.23 -7.65 2.74
CA ASN A 110 23.26 -8.21 1.87
C ASN A 110 23.33 -7.47 0.54
N ILE A 111 22.18 -7.10 -0.04
CA ILE A 111 22.11 -6.31 -1.28
C ILE A 111 22.78 -4.94 -1.08
N ILE A 112 22.48 -4.23 0.01
CA ILE A 112 23.12 -2.96 0.37
C ILE A 112 24.65 -3.10 0.40
N LYS A 113 25.16 -4.19 0.98
CA LYS A 113 26.60 -4.48 1.01
C LYS A 113 27.18 -4.77 -0.36
N GLU A 114 26.52 -5.58 -1.17
CA GLU A 114 26.95 -5.93 -2.52
C GLU A 114 26.99 -4.70 -3.43
N LEU A 115 26.06 -3.76 -3.25
CA LEU A 115 26.04 -2.46 -3.92
C LEU A 115 27.09 -1.47 -3.41
N GLY A 116 27.81 -1.80 -2.31
CA GLY A 116 28.77 -0.88 -1.69
C GLY A 116 28.13 0.35 -1.04
N LEU A 117 26.83 0.30 -0.73
CA LEU A 117 26.11 1.40 -0.09
C LEU A 117 26.43 1.45 1.40
N SER A 118 26.47 2.67 1.95
CA SER A 118 26.72 2.89 3.38
C SER A 118 25.67 3.80 3.99
N PHE A 119 25.04 3.35 5.07
CA PHE A 119 24.12 4.12 5.89
C PHE A 119 24.67 4.24 7.31
N ARG A 120 24.42 5.38 7.98
CA ARG A 120 24.93 5.70 9.32
C ARG A 120 23.84 6.31 10.19
N GLY A 121 23.74 5.84 11.43
CA GLY A 121 22.75 6.33 12.39
C GLY A 121 21.43 5.55 12.36
N ARG A 122 20.49 5.98 13.20
CA ARG A 122 19.20 5.28 13.42
C ARG A 122 18.10 5.64 12.42
N MET A 123 18.25 6.69 11.62
CA MET A 123 17.23 7.16 10.66
C MET A 123 17.87 7.38 9.29
N ASP A 124 18.57 6.36 8.81
CA ASP A 124 19.36 6.48 7.58
C ASP A 124 19.32 5.24 6.70
N TRP A 125 18.99 4.09 7.28
CA TRP A 125 18.91 2.82 6.57
C TRP A 125 17.62 2.74 5.77
N VAL A 126 17.78 2.67 4.46
CA VAL A 126 16.67 2.50 3.52
C VAL A 126 16.40 1.01 3.32
N PHE A 127 15.13 0.61 3.38
CA PHE A 127 14.69 -0.74 3.03
C PHE A 127 13.25 -0.72 2.52
N PHE A 128 12.80 -1.82 1.91
CA PHE A 128 11.52 -1.89 1.22
C PHE A 128 10.69 -3.06 1.73
N LEU A 129 9.38 -2.87 1.81
CA LEU A 129 8.43 -3.93 2.16
C LEU A 129 7.37 -4.03 1.06
N SER A 130 7.06 -5.26 0.70
CA SER A 130 5.95 -5.60 -0.19
C SER A 130 4.91 -6.38 0.60
N LYS A 131 3.76 -5.74 0.81
CA LYS A 131 2.62 -6.33 1.51
C LYS A 131 1.53 -6.60 0.50
N ARG A 132 1.25 -7.88 0.23
CA ARG A 132 0.11 -8.30 -0.58
C ARG A 132 -1.11 -8.53 0.31
N LYS A 133 -2.31 -8.31 -0.21
CA LYS A 133 -3.58 -8.62 0.45
C LYS A 133 -3.57 -10.06 0.99
N CYS A 134 -3.97 -10.23 2.24
CA CYS A 134 -3.95 -11.51 2.97
C CYS A 134 -2.56 -12.13 3.23
N TYR A 135 -1.45 -11.42 2.99
CA TYR A 135 -0.10 -11.90 3.27
C TYR A 135 0.65 -10.95 4.21
N ALA A 136 1.57 -11.51 4.99
CA ALA A 136 2.51 -10.71 5.76
C ALA A 136 3.46 -9.93 4.83
N PRO A 137 3.98 -8.77 5.28
CA PRO A 137 5.02 -8.05 4.55
C PRO A 137 6.24 -8.94 4.29
N ALA A 138 6.78 -8.86 3.08
CA ALA A 138 7.94 -9.60 2.62
C ALA A 138 8.84 -8.70 1.76
N ASP A 139 9.98 -9.23 1.32
CA ASP A 139 10.79 -8.54 0.31
C ASP A 139 10.04 -8.40 -1.02
N PRO A 140 10.23 -7.29 -1.75
CA PRO A 140 9.71 -7.17 -3.09
C PRO A 140 10.37 -8.17 -4.06
N ASP A 141 9.57 -8.70 -4.98
CA ASP A 141 10.08 -9.52 -6.08
C ASP A 141 10.66 -8.69 -7.23
N LYS A 142 11.19 -9.32 -8.28
CA LYS A 142 11.77 -8.58 -9.43
C LYS A 142 10.82 -7.54 -10.02
N ILE A 143 9.56 -7.92 -10.26
CA ILE A 143 8.59 -7.03 -10.89
C ILE A 143 8.28 -5.87 -9.93
N GLU A 144 8.14 -6.18 -8.64
CA GLU A 144 7.89 -5.18 -7.61
C GLU A 144 9.07 -4.23 -7.40
N VAL A 145 10.33 -4.71 -7.48
CA VAL A 145 11.54 -3.87 -7.41
C VAL A 145 11.59 -2.88 -8.57
N MET A 146 11.35 -3.34 -9.80
CA MET A 146 11.33 -2.47 -10.98
C MET A 146 10.22 -1.42 -10.90
N LEU A 147 9.01 -1.85 -10.53
CA LEU A 147 7.86 -0.95 -10.33
C LEU A 147 8.14 0.08 -9.24
N LEU A 148 8.71 -0.35 -8.11
CA LEU A 148 9.10 0.55 -7.02
C LEU A 148 10.14 1.58 -7.50
N ALA A 149 11.10 1.19 -8.33
CA ALA A 149 12.11 2.09 -8.86
C ALA A 149 11.46 3.20 -9.70
N GLU A 150 10.57 2.83 -10.63
CA GLU A 150 9.83 3.77 -11.47
C GLU A 150 8.93 4.69 -10.63
N CYS A 151 8.17 4.13 -9.69
CA CYS A 151 7.30 4.91 -8.81
C CYS A 151 8.12 5.91 -7.99
N ILE A 152 9.19 5.48 -7.32
CA ILE A 152 10.01 6.36 -6.47
C ILE A 152 10.72 7.43 -7.30
N GLU A 153 11.13 7.13 -8.53
CA GLU A 153 11.64 8.15 -9.45
C GLU A 153 10.61 9.26 -9.68
N GLN A 154 9.35 8.90 -9.95
CA GLN A 154 8.30 9.90 -10.15
C GLN A 154 7.91 10.62 -8.87
N ILE A 155 7.95 9.96 -7.70
CA ILE A 155 7.79 10.64 -6.41
C ILE A 155 8.88 11.71 -6.25
N CYS A 156 10.15 11.38 -6.53
CA CYS A 156 11.25 12.34 -6.44
C CYS A 156 10.98 13.57 -7.30
N ASN A 157 10.55 13.35 -8.55
CA ASN A 157 10.31 14.46 -9.48
C ASN A 157 9.11 15.32 -9.05
N ALA A 158 8.04 14.71 -8.56
CA ALA A 158 6.88 15.45 -8.03
C ALA A 158 7.25 16.29 -6.81
N VAL A 159 7.94 15.68 -5.84
CA VAL A 159 8.43 16.35 -4.62
C VAL A 159 9.39 17.49 -4.97
N GLU A 160 10.27 17.29 -5.95
CA GLU A 160 11.17 18.35 -6.40
C GLU A 160 10.44 19.53 -7.04
N ASP A 161 9.43 19.28 -7.89
CA ASP A 161 8.60 20.34 -8.46
C ASP A 161 7.84 21.12 -7.37
N TYR A 162 7.35 20.43 -6.34
CA TYR A 162 6.70 21.04 -5.17
C TYR A 162 7.69 21.86 -4.32
N ASN A 163 8.80 21.26 -3.89
CA ASN A 163 9.81 21.92 -3.05
C ASN A 163 10.48 23.12 -3.76
N THR A 164 10.51 23.14 -5.09
CA THR A 164 11.04 24.26 -5.89
C THR A 164 9.98 25.31 -6.27
N ASN A 165 8.77 25.22 -5.70
CA ASN A 165 7.63 26.12 -5.96
C ASN A 165 7.23 26.21 -7.44
N LYS A 166 7.48 25.16 -8.24
CA LYS A 166 6.92 25.08 -9.60
C LYS A 166 5.42 24.76 -9.57
N ILE A 167 4.97 24.21 -8.46
CA ILE A 167 3.58 23.89 -8.19
C ILE A 167 3.23 24.16 -6.73
N ASP A 168 2.04 24.68 -6.52
CA ASP A 168 1.40 24.84 -5.22
C ASP A 168 0.13 23.98 -5.19
N VAL A 169 -0.17 23.37 -4.04
CA VAL A 169 -1.24 22.36 -3.91
C VAL A 169 -2.05 22.63 -2.65
N ARG A 170 -3.37 22.72 -2.81
CA ARG A 170 -4.34 22.92 -1.72
C ARG A 170 -4.75 21.59 -1.13
N PHE A 171 -3.84 20.97 -0.38
CA PHE A 171 -4.10 19.69 0.28
C PHE A 171 -5.34 19.71 1.17
N ASP A 172 -5.57 20.82 1.89
CA ASP A 172 -6.76 21.02 2.76
C ASP A 172 -8.10 20.97 2.00
N ASP A 173 -8.10 21.27 0.70
CA ASP A 173 -9.29 21.22 -0.17
C ASP A 173 -9.48 19.84 -0.83
N GLY A 174 -8.71 18.82 -0.43
CA GLY A 174 -8.76 17.46 -0.99
C GLY A 174 -8.05 17.32 -2.35
N PHE A 175 -7.12 18.22 -2.66
CA PHE A 175 -6.25 18.11 -3.84
C PHE A 175 -4.97 17.33 -3.51
N ALA A 176 -4.43 16.70 -4.54
CA ALA A 176 -3.16 15.98 -4.51
C ALA A 176 -2.15 16.59 -5.47
N LEU A 177 -0.89 16.35 -5.15
CA LEU A 177 0.24 16.52 -6.05
C LEU A 177 0.22 15.35 -7.06
N CYS A 178 -0.28 15.59 -8.27
CA CYS A 178 -0.48 14.55 -9.27
C CYS A 178 0.61 14.59 -10.33
N ARG A 179 1.33 13.48 -10.49
CA ARG A 179 2.33 13.28 -11.54
C ARG A 179 1.85 12.28 -12.57
N TYR A 180 1.91 12.66 -13.85
CA TYR A 180 1.49 11.81 -14.96
C TYR A 180 2.35 12.06 -16.19
N PHE A 181 2.40 11.06 -17.08
CA PHE A 181 2.98 11.25 -18.40
C PHE A 181 1.92 11.83 -19.33
N ASP A 182 2.17 13.01 -19.86
CA ASP A 182 1.31 13.62 -20.86
C ASP A 182 1.65 13.05 -22.24
N ASP A 183 0.69 12.35 -22.84
CA ASP A 183 0.87 11.70 -24.13
C ASP A 183 0.91 12.66 -25.32
N ASP A 184 0.32 13.85 -25.20
CA ASP A 184 0.32 14.85 -26.26
C ASP A 184 1.65 15.60 -26.28
N GLU A 185 2.16 15.98 -25.11
CA GLU A 185 3.43 16.69 -24.93
C GLU A 185 4.65 15.75 -24.82
N LYS A 186 4.42 14.42 -24.75
CA LYS A 186 5.43 13.37 -24.61
C LYS A 186 6.43 13.66 -23.48
N ARG A 187 5.93 14.14 -22.34
CA ARG A 187 6.73 14.45 -21.16
C ARG A 187 5.97 14.23 -19.87
N TRP A 188 6.71 14.05 -18.78
CA TRP A 188 6.13 14.04 -17.45
C TRP A 188 5.69 15.44 -17.02
N MET A 189 4.53 15.50 -16.38
CA MET A 189 3.95 16.71 -15.79
C MET A 189 3.58 16.49 -14.34
N THR A 190 3.61 17.58 -13.58
CA THR A 190 3.11 17.65 -12.20
C THR A 190 2.00 18.71 -12.17
N ILE A 191 0.83 18.35 -11.66
CA ILE A 191 -0.35 19.23 -11.55
C ILE A 191 -1.04 19.06 -10.18
N GLU A 192 -1.82 20.05 -9.79
CA GLU A 192 -2.78 19.94 -8.69
C GLU A 192 -4.01 19.22 -9.25
N LYS A 193 -4.43 18.12 -8.63
CA LYS A 193 -5.62 17.38 -9.05
C LYS A 193 -6.41 16.89 -7.86
N GLN A 194 -7.74 17.01 -7.91
CA GLN A 194 -8.60 16.52 -6.84
C GLN A 194 -8.43 15.00 -6.68
N VAL A 195 -8.22 14.55 -5.45
CA VAL A 195 -8.20 13.11 -5.14
C VAL A 195 -9.62 12.58 -5.34
N PRO A 196 -9.82 11.46 -6.06
CA PRO A 196 -11.14 10.86 -6.13
C PRO A 196 -11.62 10.56 -4.71
N ILE A 197 -12.76 11.14 -4.31
CA ILE A 197 -13.42 10.74 -3.07
C ILE A 197 -13.93 9.32 -3.31
N VAL A 198 -13.14 8.34 -2.89
CA VAL A 198 -13.59 6.96 -2.91
C VAL A 198 -14.47 6.78 -1.70
N ASN A 199 -15.76 6.98 -1.91
CA ASN A 199 -16.73 6.26 -1.09
C ASN A 199 -16.35 4.80 -1.27
N ALA A 200 -15.85 4.16 -0.21
CA ALA A 200 -15.66 2.72 -0.17
C ALA A 200 -17.04 2.09 -0.34
N GLN A 201 -17.51 2.01 -1.60
CA GLN A 201 -18.60 1.14 -1.95
C GLN A 201 -18.08 -0.24 -1.61
N SER A 202 -18.79 -0.91 -0.72
CA SER A 202 -18.61 -2.34 -0.53
C SER A 202 -18.70 -2.96 -1.91
N ASP A 203 -17.59 -3.50 -2.41
CA ASP A 203 -17.60 -4.34 -3.59
C ASP A 203 -18.45 -5.56 -3.22
N TYR A 204 -19.76 -5.47 -3.46
CA TYR A 204 -20.66 -6.59 -3.23
C TYR A 204 -20.19 -7.71 -4.15
N TYR A 205 -19.67 -8.78 -3.55
CA TYR A 205 -19.38 -9.99 -4.31
C TYR A 205 -20.69 -10.53 -4.89
N LYS A 206 -20.83 -10.43 -6.21
CA LYS A 206 -21.98 -11.00 -6.91
C LYS A 206 -21.71 -12.48 -7.11
N TYR A 207 -22.40 -13.33 -6.35
CA TYR A 207 -22.36 -14.77 -6.61
C TYR A 207 -22.91 -15.05 -8.01
N GLU A 208 -22.13 -15.75 -8.85
CA GLU A 208 -22.45 -15.90 -10.29
C GLU A 208 -23.14 -17.23 -10.64
N ASN A 209 -23.26 -18.17 -9.70
CA ASN A 209 -23.84 -19.48 -10.00
C ASN A 209 -25.38 -19.42 -10.05
N GLU A 210 -25.91 -19.08 -11.23
CA GLU A 210 -27.36 -18.93 -11.45
C GLU A 210 -28.16 -20.19 -11.06
N ILE A 211 -27.62 -21.39 -11.30
CA ILE A 211 -28.31 -22.64 -10.96
C ILE A 211 -28.50 -22.76 -9.45
N GLN A 212 -27.44 -22.48 -8.67
CA GLN A 212 -27.53 -22.51 -7.21
C GLN A 212 -28.39 -21.36 -6.67
N ILE A 213 -28.31 -20.16 -7.26
CA ILE A 213 -29.19 -19.04 -6.91
C ILE A 213 -30.66 -19.42 -7.12
N GLN A 214 -30.99 -20.07 -8.24
CA GLN A 214 -32.34 -20.53 -8.52
C GLN A 214 -32.78 -21.65 -7.57
N ARG A 215 -31.88 -22.51 -7.11
CA ARG A 215 -32.17 -23.51 -6.05
C ARG A 215 -32.47 -22.82 -4.73
N ILE A 216 -31.63 -21.88 -4.29
CA ILE A 216 -31.79 -21.12 -3.05
C ILE A 216 -33.13 -20.36 -3.06
N LYS A 217 -33.47 -19.70 -4.18
CA LYS A 217 -34.75 -18.98 -4.34
C LYS A 217 -35.99 -19.89 -4.25
N LYS A 218 -35.85 -21.19 -4.53
CA LYS A 218 -36.94 -22.18 -4.43
C LYS A 218 -36.98 -22.91 -3.09
N THR A 219 -35.95 -22.74 -2.25
CA THR A 219 -35.94 -23.30 -0.90
C THR A 219 -36.97 -22.57 -0.03
N PRO A 220 -37.82 -23.29 0.74
CA PRO A 220 -38.73 -22.66 1.68
C PRO A 220 -37.99 -21.74 2.66
N TYR A 221 -38.53 -20.55 2.92
CA TYR A 221 -37.96 -19.61 3.87
C TYR A 221 -37.99 -20.22 5.27
N SER A 222 -36.84 -20.29 5.94
CA SER A 222 -36.70 -20.90 7.26
C SER A 222 -36.94 -19.94 8.43
N GLY A 223 -36.99 -18.63 8.20
CA GLY A 223 -37.02 -17.63 9.28
C GLY A 223 -35.67 -17.37 9.95
N GLU A 224 -34.65 -18.17 9.62
CA GLU A 224 -33.30 -18.01 10.14
C GLU A 224 -32.56 -16.88 9.43
N SER A 225 -31.84 -16.07 10.20
CA SER A 225 -30.94 -15.04 9.69
C SER A 225 -29.54 -15.35 10.18
N PHE A 226 -28.54 -15.17 9.33
CA PHE A 226 -27.14 -15.40 9.68
C PHE A 226 -26.33 -14.15 9.39
N ASP A 227 -25.46 -13.79 10.33
CA ASP A 227 -24.40 -12.82 10.12
C ASP A 227 -23.13 -13.58 9.74
N ILE A 228 -22.50 -13.14 8.65
CA ILE A 228 -21.28 -13.73 8.12
C ILE A 228 -20.23 -12.63 8.08
N ASP A 229 -19.08 -12.88 8.71
CA ASP A 229 -17.96 -11.97 8.70
C ASP A 229 -16.63 -12.72 8.49
N ILE A 230 -15.62 -12.00 8.01
CA ILE A 230 -14.26 -12.50 7.89
C ILE A 230 -13.33 -11.54 8.63
N THR A 231 -12.71 -12.02 9.70
CA THR A 231 -11.69 -11.28 10.45
C THR A 231 -10.32 -11.91 10.29
N PHE A 232 -9.26 -11.10 10.32
CA PHE A 232 -7.88 -11.58 10.30
C PHE A 232 -7.36 -11.77 11.72
N VAL A 233 -6.76 -12.93 11.96
CA VAL A 233 -6.04 -13.20 13.20
C VAL A 233 -4.61 -12.68 13.04
N GLN A 234 -4.04 -12.13 14.12
CA GLN A 234 -2.64 -11.70 14.18
C GLN A 234 -1.66 -12.89 14.22
N SER A 235 -1.85 -13.85 13.32
CA SER A 235 -1.03 -15.02 13.13
C SER A 235 -0.78 -15.23 11.65
N ARG A 236 0.37 -15.82 11.33
CA ARG A 236 0.79 -16.10 9.96
C ARG A 236 1.23 -17.54 9.84
N ILE A 237 0.91 -18.17 8.72
CA ILE A 237 1.33 -19.54 8.44
C ILE A 237 2.75 -19.48 7.88
N ARG A 238 3.71 -20.01 8.63
CA ARG A 238 5.10 -20.12 8.18
C ARG A 238 5.31 -21.49 7.56
N ASP A 239 5.51 -21.51 6.25
CA ASP A 239 5.79 -22.74 5.51
C ASP A 239 6.92 -22.46 4.51
N THR A 240 7.98 -23.27 4.56
CA THR A 240 9.13 -23.15 3.66
C THR A 240 8.78 -23.36 2.18
N GLN A 241 7.62 -23.94 1.87
CA GLN A 241 7.12 -24.11 0.50
C GLN A 241 6.32 -22.91 0.00
N ILE A 242 5.88 -22.03 0.91
CA ILE A 242 5.09 -20.85 0.57
C ILE A 242 5.99 -19.63 0.57
N GLU A 243 5.93 -18.87 -0.52
CA GLU A 243 6.82 -17.75 -0.76
C GLU A 243 6.57 -16.54 0.15
N ARG A 244 5.32 -16.37 0.59
CA ARG A 244 4.90 -15.33 1.53
C ARG A 244 4.01 -15.95 2.58
N ASP A 245 4.29 -15.66 3.84
CA ASP A 245 3.46 -16.14 4.95
C ASP A 245 2.03 -15.59 4.81
N PRO A 246 1.01 -16.41 4.53
CA PRO A 246 -0.37 -15.93 4.51
C PRO A 246 -0.82 -15.61 5.94
N ILE A 247 -1.62 -14.56 6.06
CA ILE A 247 -2.27 -14.16 7.31
C ILE A 247 -3.51 -15.02 7.47
N VAL A 248 -3.71 -15.56 8.67
CA VAL A 248 -4.85 -16.41 8.96
C VAL A 248 -6.12 -15.56 9.01
N SER A 249 -7.14 -15.93 8.24
CA SER A 249 -8.49 -15.37 8.32
C SER A 249 -9.45 -16.38 8.94
N LEU A 250 -10.32 -15.91 9.83
CA LEU A 250 -11.43 -16.67 10.38
C LEU A 250 -12.72 -16.25 9.68
N LEU A 251 -13.45 -17.24 9.16
CA LEU A 251 -14.84 -17.08 8.77
C LEU A 251 -15.69 -17.24 10.04
N VAL A 252 -16.41 -16.20 10.41
CA VAL A 252 -17.35 -16.21 11.53
C VAL A 252 -18.76 -16.29 10.95
N ILE A 253 -19.52 -17.29 11.39
CA ILE A 253 -20.93 -17.43 11.06
C ILE A 253 -21.70 -17.49 12.36
N SER A 254 -22.64 -16.57 12.56
CA SER A 254 -23.53 -16.58 13.71
C SER A 254 -24.99 -16.52 13.28
N ASN A 255 -25.85 -17.17 14.04
CA ASN A 255 -27.29 -17.00 13.84
C ASN A 255 -27.72 -15.68 14.48
N SER A 256 -28.21 -14.73 13.68
CA SER A 256 -28.64 -13.41 14.13
C SER A 256 -29.78 -13.47 15.14
N ASN A 257 -30.57 -14.55 15.15
CA ASN A 257 -31.71 -14.71 16.05
C ASN A 257 -31.32 -15.25 17.44
N SER A 258 -30.30 -16.10 17.53
CA SER A 258 -29.90 -16.75 18.80
C SER A 258 -28.58 -16.23 19.38
N GLY A 259 -27.72 -15.61 18.57
CA GLY A 259 -26.37 -15.20 18.96
C GLY A 259 -25.36 -16.36 19.05
N ASP A 260 -25.78 -17.59 18.74
CA ASP A 260 -24.88 -18.74 18.71
C ASP A 260 -23.94 -18.66 17.49
N SER A 261 -22.66 -18.87 17.72
CA SER A 261 -21.64 -18.99 16.66
C SER A 261 -21.45 -20.46 16.27
N LEU A 262 -21.30 -20.70 14.97
CA LEU A 262 -21.00 -22.02 14.37
C LEU A 262 -19.51 -22.19 14.07
#